data_AF-A0A2W6YI84-F1
#
_entry.id   AF-A0A2W6YI84-F1
#
_cell.length_a   1.000
_cell.length_b   1.000
_cell.length_c   1.000
_cell.angle_alpha   90.00
_cell.angle_beta   90.00
_cell.angle_gamma   90.00
#
_symmetry.space_group_name_H-M   'P 1'
#
loop_
_entity.id
_entity.type
_entity.pdbx_description
1 polymer ?
#
loop_
_entity_poly.entity_id
_entity_poly.type
_entity_poly.pdbx_seq_one_letter_code
_entity_poly.pdbx_strand_id
1 'polypeptide(L)'
;MQEISLLISKIGETQVFFKNQAQRQVNVALTLRNWLIGFYISEYELNGNNRAEYGKNLYKEIAKKCKNIAGLSERNLYWFSTFYKTYQKILQSLTTKSLESKISSDNSYFEKPINQLNFTHIVEFLKLNDSTKRTFSADFCEQILVSLPKEEDLKRIIDEEQDKF
;
A
#
# COMPACT_ATOMS: atom_id res chain seq x y z
N MET A 1 -10.79 14.78 -43.96
CA MET A 1 -10.34 15.47 -42.73
C MET A 1 -10.91 14.87 -41.45
N GLN A 2 -12.22 14.55 -41.36
CA GLN A 2 -12.79 13.92 -40.15
C GLN A 2 -12.19 12.55 -39.79
N GLU A 3 -11.85 11.70 -40.77
CA GLU A 3 -11.29 10.36 -40.50
C GLU A 3 -9.89 10.39 -39.86
N ILE A 4 -9.02 11.31 -40.28
CA ILE A 4 -7.68 11.47 -39.70
C ILE A 4 -7.78 12.00 -38.26
N SER A 5 -8.67 12.94 -37.99
CA SER A 5 -8.90 13.44 -36.62
C SER A 5 -9.42 12.33 -35.70
N LEU A 6 -10.33 11.48 -36.18
CA LEU A 6 -10.81 10.33 -35.42
C LEU A 6 -9.68 9.32 -35.12
N LEU A 7 -8.83 9.03 -36.11
CA LEU A 7 -7.67 8.16 -35.93
C LEU A 7 -6.70 8.71 -34.87
N ILE A 8 -6.38 10.00 -34.95
CA ILE A 8 -5.49 10.67 -33.97
C ILE A 8 -6.11 10.62 -32.56
N SER A 9 -7.42 10.86 -32.43
CA SER A 9 -8.13 10.75 -31.14
C SER A 9 -7.99 9.35 -30.56
N LYS A 10 -8.28 8.31 -31.35
CA LYS A 10 -8.18 6.91 -30.89
C LYS A 10 -6.76 6.52 -30.48
N ILE A 11 -5.74 6.97 -31.21
CA ILE A 11 -4.33 6.74 -30.84
C ILE A 11 -4.02 7.41 -29.51
N GLY A 12 -4.43 8.67 -29.33
CA GLY A 12 -4.25 9.42 -28.09
C GLY A 12 -4.95 8.75 -26.89
N GLU A 13 -6.21 8.36 -27.06
CA GLU A 13 -7.00 7.65 -26.05
C GLU A 13 -6.34 6.32 -25.66
N THR A 14 -5.88 5.54 -26.64
CA THR A 14 -5.20 4.26 -26.43
C THR A 14 -3.91 4.44 -25.62
N GLN A 15 -3.10 5.43 -25.98
CA GLN A 15 -1.86 5.76 -25.25
C GLN A 15 -2.15 6.17 -23.80
N VAL A 16 -3.15 7.02 -23.59
CA VAL A 16 -3.55 7.46 -22.24
C VAL A 16 -4.05 6.28 -21.42
N PHE A 17 -4.87 5.41 -22.00
CA PHE A 17 -5.41 4.23 -21.36
C PHE A 17 -4.29 3.30 -20.83
N PHE A 18 -3.37 2.88 -21.71
CA PHE A 18 -2.29 1.97 -21.31
C PHE A 18 -1.27 2.61 -20.37
N LYS A 19 -0.97 3.91 -20.52
CA LYS A 19 -0.13 4.64 -19.56
C LYS A 19 -0.74 4.62 -18.16
N ASN A 20 -2.04 4.90 -18.05
CA ASN A 20 -2.75 4.87 -16.78
C ASN A 20 -2.78 3.46 -16.18
N GLN A 21 -2.97 2.43 -17.02
CA GLN A 21 -2.94 1.04 -16.58
C GLN A 21 -1.56 0.65 -16.01
N ALA A 22 -0.47 1.01 -16.69
CA ALA A 22 0.89 0.74 -16.21
C ALA A 22 1.19 1.48 -14.89
N GLN A 23 0.81 2.77 -14.81
CA GLN A 23 1.00 3.56 -13.58
C GLN A 23 0.25 2.95 -12.40
N ARG A 24 -0.99 2.47 -12.62
CA ARG A 24 -1.79 1.80 -11.60
C ARG A 24 -1.07 0.57 -11.05
N GLN A 25 -0.53 -0.28 -11.93
CA GLN A 25 0.19 -1.48 -11.51
C GLN A 25 1.44 -1.15 -10.68
N VAL A 26 2.20 -0.14 -11.10
CA VAL A 26 3.36 0.35 -10.34
C VAL A 26 2.94 0.88 -8.97
N ASN A 27 1.87 1.67 -8.89
CA ASN A 27 1.38 2.21 -7.62
C ASN A 27 0.94 1.11 -6.64
N VAL A 28 0.26 0.08 -7.15
CA VAL A 28 -0.16 -1.09 -6.35
C VAL A 28 1.07 -1.82 -5.80
N ALA A 29 2.01 -2.17 -6.68
CA ALA A 29 3.22 -2.89 -6.28
C ALA A 29 4.05 -2.12 -5.24
N LEU A 30 4.20 -0.80 -5.42
CA LEU A 30 4.91 0.05 -4.46
C LEU A 30 4.17 0.16 -3.13
N THR A 31 2.83 0.28 -3.15
CA THR A 31 2.02 0.34 -1.94
C THR A 31 2.16 -0.94 -1.12
N LEU A 32 2.04 -2.09 -1.78
CA LEU A 32 2.27 -3.40 -1.17
C LEU A 32 3.66 -3.55 -0.57
N ARG A 33 4.68 -3.25 -1.38
CA ARG A 33 6.08 -3.30 -0.96
C ARG A 33 6.32 -2.43 0.27
N ASN A 34 5.73 -1.23 0.30
CA ASN A 34 5.82 -0.32 1.44
C ASN A 34 5.09 -0.86 2.68
N TRP A 35 3.92 -1.48 2.52
CA TRP A 35 3.19 -2.12 3.61
C TRP A 35 3.95 -3.31 4.20
N LEU A 36 4.49 -4.19 3.36
CA LEU A 36 5.30 -5.35 3.77
C LEU A 36 6.57 -4.95 4.52
N ILE A 37 7.24 -3.88 4.10
CA ILE A 37 8.38 -3.34 4.85
C ILE A 37 7.95 -2.88 6.24
N GLY A 38 6.77 -2.26 6.36
CA GLY A 38 6.17 -1.91 7.64
C GLY A 38 5.89 -3.12 8.53
N PHE A 39 5.41 -4.21 7.93
CA PHE A 39 5.24 -5.51 8.59
C PHE A 39 6.58 -6.02 9.13
N TYR A 40 7.60 -6.19 8.30
CA TYR A 40 8.92 -6.70 8.72
C TYR A 40 9.55 -5.87 9.85
N ILE A 41 9.45 -4.54 9.75
CA ILE A 41 9.91 -3.63 10.80
C ILE A 41 9.16 -3.91 12.11
N SER A 42 7.84 -4.07 12.05
CA SER A 42 7.00 -4.24 13.24
C SER A 42 7.23 -5.60 13.90
N GLU A 43 7.37 -6.68 13.12
CA GLU A 43 7.72 -8.01 13.66
C GLU A 43 9.10 -8.01 14.31
N TYR A 44 10.10 -7.40 13.66
CA TYR A 44 11.44 -7.24 14.22
C TYR A 44 11.42 -6.45 15.55
N GLU A 45 10.61 -5.38 15.64
CA GLU A 45 10.42 -4.60 16.86
C GLU A 45 9.74 -5.42 17.99
N LEU A 46 8.82 -6.33 17.65
CA LEU A 46 8.08 -7.16 18.62
C LEU A 46 8.95 -8.27 19.22
N ASN A 47 9.76 -8.95 18.40
CA ASN A 47 10.60 -10.09 18.78
C ASN A 47 11.98 -9.68 19.32
N GLY A 48 12.35 -8.40 19.21
CA GLY A 48 13.62 -7.88 19.74
C GLY A 48 13.67 -7.80 21.28
N ASN A 49 14.64 -8.48 21.89
CA ASN A 49 14.87 -8.54 23.34
C ASN A 49 15.20 -7.20 24.04
N ASN A 50 15.36 -6.07 23.32
CA ASN A 50 15.76 -4.79 23.93
C ASN A 50 15.10 -3.58 23.26
N ARG A 51 13.82 -3.35 23.61
CA ARG A 51 12.87 -2.42 22.96
C ARG A 51 13.21 -0.92 23.05
N ALA A 52 14.02 -0.50 24.02
CA ALA A 52 14.23 0.93 24.31
C ALA A 52 15.45 1.55 23.60
N GLU A 53 16.47 0.74 23.27
CA GLU A 53 17.73 1.24 22.69
C GLU A 53 17.78 1.07 21.15
N TYR A 54 17.16 0.01 20.63
CA TYR A 54 17.08 -0.26 19.18
C TYR A 54 16.09 0.65 18.45
N GLY A 55 14.93 0.94 19.03
CA GLY A 55 13.85 1.67 18.35
C GLY A 55 14.23 3.09 17.92
N LYS A 56 15.12 3.77 18.66
CA LYS A 56 15.56 5.14 18.33
C LYS A 56 16.54 5.22 17.16
N ASN A 57 17.26 4.13 16.86
CA ASN A 57 18.27 4.10 15.78
C ASN A 57 17.92 3.13 14.63
N LEU A 58 16.88 2.31 14.76
CA LEU A 58 16.54 1.28 13.77
C LEU A 58 16.32 1.87 12.37
N TYR A 59 15.45 2.88 12.23
CA TYR A 59 15.19 3.50 10.92
C TYR A 59 16.42 4.17 10.33
N LYS A 60 17.26 4.79 11.18
CA LYS A 60 18.51 5.40 10.78
C LYS A 60 19.52 4.37 10.27
N GLU A 61 19.64 3.24 10.96
CA GLU A 61 20.51 2.13 10.56
C GLU A 61 20.03 1.46 9.27
N ILE A 62 18.73 1.19 9.13
CA ILE A 62 18.15 0.65 7.90
C ILE A 62 18.41 1.62 6.74
N ALA A 63 18.10 2.92 6.90
CA ALA A 63 18.31 3.92 5.86
C ALA A 63 19.78 4.03 5.44
N LYS A 64 20.71 3.96 6.41
CA LYS A 64 22.16 3.99 6.15
C LYS A 64 22.62 2.76 5.37
N LYS A 65 22.18 1.56 5.76
CA LYS A 65 22.55 0.29 5.12
C LYS A 65 21.90 0.12 3.75
N CYS A 66 20.70 0.65 3.56
CA CYS A 66 19.93 0.58 2.32
C CYS A 66 20.03 1.85 1.46
N LYS A 67 21.09 2.65 1.59
CA LYS A 67 21.25 3.94 0.88
C LYS A 67 21.16 3.85 -0.65
N ASN A 68 21.43 2.68 -1.23
CA ASN A 68 21.37 2.40 -2.66
C ASN A 68 19.96 2.01 -3.14
N ILE A 69 19.01 1.80 -2.23
CA ILE A 69 17.64 1.42 -2.54
C ILE A 69 16.77 2.68 -2.48
N ALA A 70 16.27 3.11 -3.64
CA ALA A 70 15.42 4.28 -3.74
C ALA A 70 14.16 4.15 -2.86
N GLY A 71 13.80 5.23 -2.16
CA GLY A 71 12.59 5.29 -1.34
C GLY A 71 12.72 4.72 0.08
N LEU A 72 13.90 4.29 0.53
CA LEU A 72 14.17 3.81 1.90
C LEU A 72 14.82 4.86 2.80
N SER A 73 14.30 6.09 2.79
CA SER A 73 14.71 7.10 3.77
C SER A 73 14.17 6.76 5.16
N GLU A 74 14.81 7.28 6.21
CA GLU A 74 14.37 7.13 7.60
C GLU A 74 12.89 7.53 7.78
N ARG A 75 12.50 8.65 7.17
CA ARG A 75 11.11 9.14 7.16
C ARG A 75 10.15 8.15 6.49
N ASN A 76 10.53 7.57 5.36
CA ASN A 76 9.67 6.62 4.67
C ASN A 76 9.50 5.33 5.47
N LEU A 77 10.58 4.83 6.09
CA LEU A 77 10.53 3.66 6.97
C LEU A 77 9.57 3.86 8.15
N TYR A 78 9.59 5.04 8.78
CA TYR A 78 8.62 5.40 9.80
C TYR A 78 7.17 5.34 9.27
N TRP A 79 6.93 5.90 8.08
CA TRP A 79 5.60 5.86 7.46
C TRP A 79 5.17 4.46 7.06
N PHE A 80 6.10 3.60 6.63
CA PHE A 80 5.82 2.18 6.35
C PHE A 80 5.38 1.44 7.62
N SER A 81 6.11 1.61 8.73
CA SER A 81 5.73 1.05 10.04
C SER A 81 4.35 1.55 10.48
N THR A 82 4.11 2.86 10.38
CA THR A 82 2.81 3.47 10.70
C THR A 82 1.70 2.94 9.79
N PHE A 83 1.99 2.76 8.50
CA PHE A 83 1.07 2.26 7.51
C PHE A 83 0.63 0.83 7.85
N TYR A 84 1.58 -0.06 8.12
CA TYR A 84 1.28 -1.43 8.56
C TYR A 84 0.44 -1.45 9.84
N LYS A 85 0.87 -0.74 10.90
CA LYS A 85 0.18 -0.69 12.20
C LYS A 85 -1.26 -0.17 12.08
N THR A 86 -1.49 0.81 11.20
CA THR A 86 -2.82 1.40 10.98
C THR A 86 -3.76 0.43 10.23
N TYR A 87 -3.24 -0.32 9.26
CA TYR A 87 -4.03 -1.23 8.43
C TYR A 87 -3.70 -2.70 8.69
N GLN A 88 -3.39 -3.05 9.94
CA GLN A 88 -3.10 -4.41 10.35
C GLN A 88 -4.30 -5.34 10.11
N LYS A 89 -5.52 -4.80 10.07
CA LYS A 89 -6.76 -5.50 9.71
C LYS A 89 -6.78 -6.03 8.27
N ILE A 90 -5.93 -5.54 7.36
CA ILE A 90 -5.77 -6.14 6.02
C ILE A 90 -5.40 -7.62 6.14
N LEU A 91 -4.48 -7.97 7.05
CA LEU A 91 -4.10 -9.37 7.32
C LEU A 91 -5.28 -10.21 7.81
N GLN A 92 -6.08 -9.65 8.71
CA GLN A 92 -7.25 -10.34 9.25
C GLN A 92 -8.31 -10.56 8.17
N SER A 93 -8.51 -9.56 7.30
CA SER A 93 -9.43 -9.65 6.17
C SER A 93 -8.96 -10.63 5.10
N LEU A 94 -7.65 -10.77 4.89
CA LEU A 94 -7.07 -11.80 4.01
C LEU A 94 -7.32 -13.19 4.61
N THR A 95 -6.98 -13.40 5.87
CA THR A 95 -7.06 -14.74 6.52
C THR A 95 -8.49 -15.25 6.70
N THR A 96 -9.46 -14.36 6.84
CA THR A 96 -10.88 -14.72 6.98
C THR A 96 -11.50 -14.92 5.59
N LYS A 97 -11.92 -16.16 5.27
CA LYS A 97 -12.56 -16.60 4.01
C LYS A 97 -13.82 -15.82 3.53
N SER A 98 -14.17 -14.67 4.09
CA SER A 98 -15.49 -14.05 3.98
C SER A 98 -15.51 -12.71 3.23
N LEU A 99 -14.90 -12.64 2.04
CA LEU A 99 -14.95 -11.45 1.18
C LEU A 99 -16.00 -11.53 0.05
N GLU A 100 -17.01 -12.39 0.23
CA GLU A 100 -18.27 -12.25 -0.49
C GLU A 100 -19.23 -11.42 0.36
N SER A 101 -19.18 -10.09 0.28
CA SER A 101 -20.39 -9.25 0.18
C SER A 101 -20.14 -7.75 0.39
N LYS A 102 -20.77 -6.98 -0.51
CA LYS A 102 -21.23 -5.58 -0.38
C LYS A 102 -20.16 -4.49 -0.50
N ILE A 103 -19.69 -4.30 -1.73
CA ILE A 103 -19.18 -3.02 -2.22
C ILE A 103 -20.34 -2.02 -2.25
N SER A 104 -20.49 -1.21 -1.19
CA SER A 104 -21.28 0.03 -1.25
C SER A 104 -20.39 1.14 -1.80
N SER A 105 -20.62 1.47 -3.06
CA SER A 105 -19.85 2.40 -3.88
C SER A 105 -20.17 3.86 -3.55
N ASP A 106 -19.74 4.37 -2.39
CA ASP A 106 -19.75 5.81 -2.13
C ASP A 106 -18.32 6.36 -2.09
N ASN A 107 -17.78 6.67 -3.28
CA ASN A 107 -16.43 7.22 -3.49
C ASN A 107 -16.36 8.74 -3.24
N SER A 108 -17.36 9.36 -2.59
CA SER A 108 -17.47 10.82 -2.45
C SER A 108 -16.35 11.49 -1.65
N TYR A 109 -15.52 10.71 -0.93
CA TYR A 109 -14.41 11.21 -0.13
C TYR A 109 -13.09 11.40 -0.91
N PHE A 110 -13.02 10.97 -2.17
CA PHE A 110 -11.78 10.97 -2.93
C PHE A 110 -11.85 11.88 -4.16
N GLU A 111 -11.07 12.97 -4.17
CA GLU A 111 -10.89 13.81 -5.36
C GLU A 111 -10.21 13.06 -6.53
N LYS A 112 -9.55 11.93 -6.25
CA LYS A 112 -8.97 11.03 -7.24
C LYS A 112 -9.43 9.59 -7.00
N PRO A 113 -9.75 8.82 -8.05
CA PRO A 113 -9.97 7.38 -7.93
C PRO A 113 -8.86 6.73 -7.09
N ILE A 114 -9.24 5.90 -6.11
CA ILE A 114 -8.29 5.25 -5.18
C ILE A 114 -7.21 4.46 -5.94
N ASN A 115 -7.57 3.92 -7.12
CA ASN A 115 -6.66 3.23 -8.04
C ASN A 115 -5.60 4.12 -8.73
N GLN A 116 -5.62 5.43 -8.50
CA GLN A 116 -4.60 6.41 -8.92
C GLN A 116 -3.81 6.97 -7.74
N LEU A 117 -4.09 6.53 -6.52
CA LEU A 117 -3.34 6.96 -5.35
C LEU A 117 -1.91 6.41 -5.41
N ASN A 118 -0.99 7.25 -5.00
CA ASN A 118 0.40 6.87 -4.74
C ASN A 118 0.66 6.94 -3.23
N PHE A 119 1.82 6.46 -2.81
CA PHE A 119 2.16 6.40 -1.39
C PHE A 119 2.11 7.76 -0.67
N THR A 120 2.38 8.87 -1.36
CA THR A 120 2.28 10.21 -0.75
C THR A 120 0.84 10.53 -0.34
N HIS A 121 -0.15 10.14 -1.14
CA HIS A 121 -1.56 10.33 -0.74
C HIS A 121 -1.88 9.49 0.51
N ILE A 122 -1.38 8.25 0.59
CA ILE A 122 -1.54 7.38 1.77
C ILE A 122 -0.94 8.06 3.01
N VAL A 123 0.24 8.66 2.89
CA VAL A 123 0.87 9.41 3.99
C VAL A 123 0.01 10.58 4.45
N GLU A 124 -0.58 11.36 3.53
CA GLU A 124 -1.51 12.42 3.92
C GLU A 124 -2.73 11.88 4.65
N PHE A 125 -3.30 10.76 4.20
CA PHE A 125 -4.42 10.11 4.90
C PHE A 125 -4.05 9.61 6.30
N LEU A 126 -2.85 9.05 6.47
CA LEU A 126 -2.33 8.61 7.77
C LEU A 126 -2.24 9.76 8.79
N LYS A 127 -2.12 11.01 8.33
CA LYS A 127 -2.11 12.20 9.19
C LYS A 127 -3.50 12.66 9.64
N LEU A 128 -4.56 12.27 8.93
CA LEU A 128 -5.94 12.69 9.27
C LEU A 128 -6.44 11.98 10.53
N ASN A 129 -7.25 12.63 11.35
CA ASN A 129 -7.63 12.19 12.71
C ASN A 129 -8.52 10.91 12.74
N ASP A 130 -8.61 10.25 13.92
CA ASP A 130 -9.03 8.84 14.12
C ASP A 130 -10.45 8.40 13.68
N SER A 131 -11.40 9.31 13.44
CA SER A 131 -12.72 8.94 12.89
C SER A 131 -12.64 8.67 11.38
N THR A 132 -11.95 9.54 10.63
CA THR A 132 -11.75 9.39 9.18
C THR A 132 -10.89 8.19 8.83
N LYS A 133 -9.88 7.87 9.67
CA LYS A 133 -9.03 6.68 9.50
C LYS A 133 -9.82 5.38 9.49
N ARG A 134 -10.92 5.28 10.25
CA ARG A 134 -11.69 4.03 10.41
C ARG A 134 -12.51 3.70 9.17
N THR A 135 -13.24 4.66 8.63
CA THR A 135 -14.00 4.47 7.38
C THR A 135 -13.05 4.25 6.21
N PHE A 136 -11.99 5.05 6.11
CA PHE A 136 -10.95 4.87 5.10
C PHE A 136 -10.29 3.49 5.20
N SER A 137 -10.06 2.96 6.41
CA SER A 137 -9.49 1.62 6.60
C SER A 137 -10.32 0.52 5.95
N ALA A 138 -11.65 0.53 6.08
CA ALA A 138 -12.48 -0.49 5.45
C ALA A 138 -12.41 -0.43 3.92
N ASP A 139 -12.67 0.74 3.33
CA ASP A 139 -12.73 0.91 1.87
C ASP A 139 -11.36 0.74 1.20
N PHE A 140 -10.30 1.21 1.86
CA PHE A 140 -8.93 1.07 1.40
C PHE A 140 -8.43 -0.38 1.50
N CYS A 141 -8.80 -1.12 2.57
CA CYS A 141 -8.54 -2.55 2.65
C CYS A 141 -9.16 -3.26 1.46
N GLU A 142 -10.46 -3.08 1.22
CA GLU A 142 -11.18 -3.77 0.14
C GLU A 142 -10.58 -3.50 -1.25
N GLN A 143 -10.23 -2.25 -1.57
CA GLN A 143 -9.66 -1.94 -2.90
C GLN A 143 -8.19 -2.33 -3.05
N ILE A 144 -7.39 -2.30 -1.98
CA ILE A 144 -6.06 -2.93 -1.99
C ILE A 144 -6.24 -4.40 -2.30
N LEU A 145 -7.09 -5.12 -1.57
CA LEU A 145 -7.34 -6.56 -1.72
C LEU A 145 -7.75 -6.96 -3.14
N VAL A 146 -8.63 -6.18 -3.77
CA VAL A 146 -9.02 -6.37 -5.19
C VAL A 146 -7.86 -6.11 -6.17
N SER A 147 -6.89 -5.29 -5.77
CA SER A 147 -5.72 -4.93 -6.59
C SER A 147 -4.49 -5.80 -6.29
N LEU A 148 -4.51 -6.61 -5.24
CA LEU A 148 -3.39 -7.49 -4.88
C LEU A 148 -3.24 -8.64 -5.88
N PRO A 149 -2.03 -9.20 -6.05
CA PRO A 149 -1.92 -10.57 -6.58
C PRO A 149 -2.81 -11.50 -5.73
N LYS A 150 -3.22 -12.64 -6.31
CA LYS A 150 -4.19 -13.57 -5.71
C LYS A 150 -3.95 -13.68 -4.20
N GLU A 151 -5.00 -13.54 -3.40
CA GLU A 151 -4.99 -13.59 -1.93
C GLU A 151 -4.05 -14.67 -1.36
N GLU A 152 -3.96 -15.81 -2.06
CA GLU A 152 -3.08 -16.95 -1.82
C GLU A 152 -1.58 -16.61 -1.84
N ASP A 153 -1.12 -15.76 -2.77
CA ASP A 153 0.28 -15.33 -2.87
C ASP A 153 0.68 -14.44 -1.70
N LEU A 154 -0.21 -13.56 -1.25
CA LEU A 154 0.06 -12.72 -0.08
C LEU A 154 0.06 -13.53 1.22
N LYS A 155 -0.93 -14.42 1.38
CA LYS A 155 -0.98 -15.35 2.51
C LYS A 155 0.29 -16.18 2.59
N ARG A 156 0.73 -16.76 1.47
CA ARG A 156 1.98 -17.50 1.41
C ARG A 156 3.19 -16.66 1.83
N ILE A 157 3.32 -15.43 1.31
CA ILE A 157 4.43 -14.53 1.70
C ILE A 157 4.37 -14.23 3.20
N ILE A 158 3.19 -13.97 3.75
CA ILE A 158 3.03 -13.66 5.17
C ILE A 158 3.34 -14.89 6.03
N ASP A 159 2.74 -16.03 5.72
CA ASP A 159 2.91 -17.28 6.48
C ASP A 159 4.36 -17.76 6.42
N GLU A 160 5.04 -17.65 5.27
CA GLU A 160 6.46 -17.99 5.13
C GLU A 160 7.40 -17.04 5.89
N GLU A 161 7.00 -15.78 6.10
CA GLU A 161 7.83 -14.76 6.74
C GLU A 161 7.55 -14.58 8.23
N GLN A 162 6.34 -14.91 8.71
CA GLN A 162 5.99 -14.87 10.14
C GLN A 162 6.85 -15.83 10.98
N ASP A 163 7.26 -16.97 10.42
CA ASP A 163 8.09 -17.96 11.12
C ASP A 163 9.60 -17.63 11.09
N LYS A 164 10.02 -16.57 10.37
CA LYS A 164 11.44 -16.24 10.15
C LYS A 164 12.01 -15.19 11.13
N PHE A 165 11.16 -14.58 11.95
CA PHE A 165 11.53 -13.56 12.94
C PHE A 165 11.12 -13.98 14.35
#